data_AF-A0A2V9BTR0-F1
#
_entry.id   AF-A0A2V9BTR0-F1
#
_cell.length_a   1.000
_cell.length_b   1.000
_cell.length_c   1.000
_cell.angle_alpha   90.00
_cell.angle_beta   90.00
_cell.angle_gamma   90.00
#
_symmetry.space_group_name_H-M   'P 1'
#
loop_
_entity.id
_entity.type
_entity.pdbx_description
1 polymer ?
#
loop_
_entity_poly.entity_id
_entity_poly.type
_entity_poly.pdbx_seq_one_letter_code
_entity_poly.pdbx_strand_id
1 'polypeptide(L)'
;MFELWRLRRARSKLQRQHRRETAKLREEKASHEDFESLEFSLWSDMKEYDYEIETTLSRLTIEEAERYDVALPARMEDGMWMRTQIGPSEFVYWLSSQGRSHVRTLIHEEKARRFEARTRWVTGLIFPLLAALVGIIAAHSRDWWPSCATSPNHPLLLALPGRVLEL
;
A
#
# COMPACT_ATOMS: atom_id res chain seq x y z
N MET A 1 11.09 -1.36 6.26
CA MET A 1 9.78 -1.11 6.91
C MET A 1 9.87 -0.96 8.42
N PHE A 2 10.55 -1.85 9.16
CA PHE A 2 10.70 -1.75 10.62
C PHE A 2 11.34 -0.41 11.07
N GLU A 3 12.37 0.05 10.37
CA GLU A 3 13.03 1.34 10.66
C GLU A 3 12.07 2.53 10.60
N LEU A 4 11.29 2.65 9.51
CA LEU A 4 10.32 3.73 9.34
C LEU A 4 9.25 3.74 10.45
N TRP A 5 8.79 2.56 10.86
CA TRP A 5 7.87 2.43 11.99
C TRP A 5 8.52 2.88 13.30
N ARG A 6 9.77 2.49 13.55
CA ARG A 6 10.55 2.91 14.72
C ARG A 6 10.70 4.43 14.77
N LEU A 7 11.07 5.07 13.66
CA LEU A 7 11.22 6.53 13.55
C LEU A 7 9.90 7.26 13.82
N ARG A 8 8.81 6.83 13.18
CA ARG A 8 7.47 7.41 13.41
C ARG A 8 7.02 7.27 14.86
N ARG A 9 7.32 6.13 15.48
CA ARG A 9 7.02 5.89 16.90
C ARG A 9 7.84 6.79 17.82
N ALA A 10 9.13 6.98 17.53
CA ALA A 10 10.00 7.89 18.28
C ALA A 10 9.51 9.34 18.18
N ARG A 11 9.24 9.84 16.97
CA ARG A 11 8.63 11.15 16.73
C ARG A 11 7.31 11.34 17.48
N SER A 12 6.43 10.33 17.46
CA SER A 12 5.17 10.38 18.20
C SER A 12 5.38 10.42 19.72
N LYS A 13 6.38 9.70 20.24
CA LYS A 13 6.75 9.74 21.66
C LYS A 13 7.23 11.14 22.06
N LEU A 14 8.10 11.75 21.26
CA LEU A 14 8.60 13.11 21.47
C LEU A 14 7.45 14.13 21.55
N GLN A 15 6.53 14.11 20.59
CA GLN A 15 5.35 14.98 20.61
C GLN A 15 4.49 14.80 21.87
N ARG A 16 4.35 13.56 22.36
CA ARG A 16 3.61 13.29 23.61
C ARG A 16 4.35 13.82 24.83
N GLN A 17 5.67 13.76 24.85
CA GLN A 17 6.49 14.32 25.93
C GLN A 17 6.36 15.84 25.96
N HIS A 18 6.54 16.50 24.82
CA HIS A 18 6.35 17.94 24.72
C HIS A 18 4.97 18.40 25.18
N ARG A 19 3.88 17.71 24.77
CA ARG A 19 2.53 18.05 25.25
C ARG A 19 2.39 18.00 26.78
N ARG A 20 3.10 17.07 27.44
CA ARG A 20 3.11 16.98 28.90
C ARG A 20 3.91 18.12 29.52
N GLU A 21 5.04 18.48 28.93
CA GLU A 21 5.87 19.61 29.38
C GLU A 21 5.15 20.94 29.19
N THR A 22 4.52 21.17 28.04
CA THR A 22 3.65 22.33 27.82
C THR A 22 2.51 22.40 28.84
N ALA A 23 1.92 21.26 29.22
CA ALA A 23 0.88 21.22 30.24
C ALA A 23 1.43 21.63 31.63
N LYS A 24 2.61 21.14 32.01
CA LYS A 24 3.29 21.53 33.25
C LYS A 24 3.62 23.02 33.29
N LEU A 25 4.20 23.57 32.22
CA LEU A 25 4.50 25.01 32.13
C LEU A 25 3.24 25.87 32.24
N ARG A 26 2.10 25.40 31.70
CA ARG A 26 0.80 26.08 31.88
C ARG A 26 0.32 26.05 33.34
N GLU A 27 0.45 24.91 34.01
CA GLU A 27 0.09 24.76 35.43
C GLU A 27 0.97 25.66 36.33
N GLU A 28 2.26 25.75 36.01
CA GLU A 28 3.25 26.58 36.72
C GLU A 28 3.16 28.07 36.37
N LYS A 29 2.34 28.45 35.38
CA LYS A 29 2.25 29.82 34.82
C LYS A 29 3.63 30.36 34.42
N ALA A 30 4.40 29.51 33.75
CA ALA A 30 5.73 29.84 33.26
C ALA A 30 5.74 31.05 32.32
N SER A 31 6.92 31.65 32.14
CA SER A 31 7.10 32.81 31.29
C SER A 31 6.95 32.46 29.81
N HIS A 32 6.76 33.46 28.94
CA HIS A 32 6.70 33.22 27.50
C HIS A 32 8.00 32.63 26.94
N GLU A 33 9.14 33.06 27.49
CA GLU A 33 10.48 32.58 27.13
C GLU A 33 10.62 31.07 27.36
N ASP A 34 10.03 30.53 28.43
CA ASP A 34 10.04 29.10 28.71
C ASP A 34 9.27 28.30 27.65
N PHE A 35 8.16 28.85 27.12
CA PHE A 35 7.43 28.24 26.02
C PHE A 35 8.21 28.29 24.71
N GLU A 36 8.82 29.42 24.38
CA GLU A 36 9.63 29.55 23.15
C GLU A 36 10.83 28.61 23.16
N SER A 37 11.52 28.51 24.30
CA SER A 37 12.63 27.58 24.49
C SER A 37 12.20 26.13 24.28
N LEU A 38 11.05 25.73 24.86
CA LEU A 38 10.50 24.39 24.70
C LEU A 38 10.07 24.11 23.25
N GLU A 39 9.42 25.07 22.58
CA GLU A 39 9.01 24.94 21.18
C GLU A 39 10.22 24.84 20.23
N PHE A 40 11.26 25.63 20.48
CA PHE A 40 12.50 25.58 19.71
C PHE A 40 13.18 24.21 19.86
N SER A 41 13.25 23.68 21.09
CA SER A 41 13.77 22.33 21.34
C SER A 41 12.98 21.27 20.58
N LEU A 42 11.65 21.32 20.64
CA LEU A 42 10.80 20.37 19.90
C LEU A 42 11.02 20.48 18.40
N TRP A 43 11.09 21.70 17.87
CA TRP A 43 11.28 21.92 16.43
C TRP A 43 12.60 21.31 15.94
N SER A 44 13.69 21.53 16.70
CA SER A 44 15.01 20.95 16.40
C SER A 44 14.95 19.43 16.37
N ASP A 45 14.42 18.81 17.43
CA ASP A 45 14.34 17.35 17.56
C ASP A 45 13.40 16.74 16.50
N MET A 46 12.26 17.38 16.23
CA MET A 46 11.32 16.92 15.20
C MET A 46 11.93 16.98 13.80
N LYS A 47 12.73 18.01 13.51
CA LYS A 47 13.38 18.19 12.20
C LYS A 47 14.34 17.05 11.90
N GLU A 48 15.08 16.56 12.90
CA GLU A 48 15.97 15.41 12.76
C GLU A 48 15.18 14.14 12.39
N TYR A 49 14.11 13.83 13.13
CA TYR A 49 13.25 12.68 12.80
C TYR A 49 12.58 12.81 11.44
N ASP A 50 12.11 14.00 11.07
CA ASP A 50 11.47 14.24 9.78
C ASP A 50 12.49 14.05 8.64
N TYR A 51 13.72 14.52 8.80
CA TYR A 51 14.82 14.27 7.87
C TYR A 51 15.10 12.76 7.69
N GLU A 52 15.23 12.00 8.78
CA GLU A 52 15.50 10.56 8.71
C GLU A 52 14.34 9.78 8.06
N ILE A 53 13.10 10.17 8.36
CA ILE A 53 11.90 9.59 7.75
C ILE A 53 11.91 9.83 6.23
N GLU A 54 12.17 11.05 5.80
CA GLU A 54 12.14 11.46 4.39
C GLU A 54 13.26 10.79 3.57
N THR A 55 14.48 10.75 4.11
CA THR A 55 15.62 10.07 3.49
C THR A 55 15.39 8.56 3.39
N THR A 56 14.86 7.93 4.45
CA THR A 56 14.50 6.50 4.43
C THR A 56 13.41 6.21 3.39
N LEU A 57 12.37 7.03 3.32
CA LEU A 57 11.32 6.89 2.31
C LEU A 57 11.85 7.04 0.90
N SER A 58 12.74 8.00 0.67
CA SER A 58 13.40 8.19 -0.62
C SER A 58 14.21 6.96 -1.02
N ARG A 59 15.07 6.45 -0.13
CA ARG A 59 15.88 5.24 -0.37
C ARG A 59 15.01 4.06 -0.78
N LEU A 60 13.95 3.77 -0.01
CA LEU A 60 13.02 2.68 -0.32
C LEU A 60 12.32 2.88 -1.68
N THR A 61 12.00 4.13 -2.04
CA THR A 61 11.34 4.42 -3.32
C THR A 61 12.30 4.24 -4.49
N ILE A 62 13.58 4.64 -4.32
CA ILE A 62 14.64 4.45 -5.31
C ILE A 62 14.93 2.96 -5.51
N GLU A 63 15.12 2.20 -4.43
CA GLU A 63 15.32 0.74 -4.49
C GLU A 63 14.15 0.02 -5.18
N GLU A 64 12.92 0.49 -4.95
CA GLU A 64 11.74 -0.06 -5.62
C GLU A 64 11.72 0.32 -7.11
N ALA A 65 12.05 1.56 -7.47
CA ALA A 65 12.15 1.99 -8.87
C ALA A 65 13.19 1.16 -9.64
N GLU A 66 14.38 0.95 -9.04
CA GLU A 66 15.44 0.11 -9.59
C GLU A 66 14.98 -1.33 -9.82
N ARG A 67 14.23 -1.91 -8.87
CA ARG A 67 13.67 -3.27 -9.02
C ARG A 67 12.72 -3.41 -10.21
N TYR A 68 12.02 -2.34 -10.57
CA TYR A 68 11.08 -2.31 -11.70
C TYR A 68 11.68 -1.68 -12.96
N ASP A 69 12.98 -1.36 -12.97
CA ASP A 69 13.68 -0.70 -14.07
C ASP A 69 13.02 0.64 -14.48
N VAL A 70 12.47 1.35 -13.50
CA VAL A 70 11.81 2.64 -13.69
C VAL A 70 12.84 3.77 -13.65
N ALA A 71 12.83 4.63 -14.67
CA ALA A 71 13.71 5.78 -14.73
C ALA A 71 13.42 6.77 -13.58
N LEU A 72 14.48 7.20 -12.90
CA LEU A 72 14.41 8.23 -11.87
C LEU A 72 14.43 9.63 -12.51
N PRO A 73 13.76 10.63 -11.91
CA PRO A 73 13.83 12.01 -12.37
C PRO A 73 15.27 12.53 -12.30
N ALA A 74 15.65 13.41 -13.25
CA ALA A 74 16.98 13.99 -13.27
C ALA A 74 17.24 14.79 -11.99
N ARG A 75 18.47 14.75 -11.46
CA ARG A 75 18.82 15.48 -10.21
C ARG A 75 18.65 17.00 -10.29
N MET A 76 18.64 17.55 -11.50
CA MET A 76 18.46 18.97 -11.79
C MET A 76 16.98 19.36 -11.97
N GLU A 77 16.06 18.39 -11.92
CA GLU A 77 14.64 18.66 -12.08
C GLU A 77 14.08 19.33 -10.82
N ASP A 78 13.53 20.53 -11.00
CA ASP A 78 13.11 21.38 -9.90
C ASP A 78 11.99 20.72 -9.09
N GLY A 79 12.07 20.85 -7.76
CA GLY A 79 11.11 20.28 -6.84
C GLY A 79 11.09 18.76 -6.71
N MET A 80 11.83 17.99 -7.53
CA MET A 80 11.85 16.52 -7.43
C MET A 80 12.86 16.01 -6.39
N TRP A 81 13.97 16.72 -6.26
CA TRP A 81 15.06 16.38 -5.34
C TRP A 81 15.25 17.46 -4.29
N MET A 82 15.38 17.04 -3.05
CA MET A 82 15.86 17.86 -1.95
C MET A 82 17.36 17.64 -1.81
N ARG A 83 18.08 18.72 -1.52
CA ARG A 83 19.51 18.70 -1.22
C ARG A 83 19.71 19.17 0.21
N THR A 84 20.48 18.45 1.01
CA THR A 84 20.99 18.97 2.27
C THR A 84 22.47 18.69 2.42
N GLN A 85 23.13 19.68 3.01
CA GLN A 85 24.52 19.65 3.33
C GLN A 85 24.69 18.93 4.68
N ILE A 86 25.42 17.82 4.69
CA ILE A 86 25.74 17.09 5.94
C ILE A 86 27.14 17.49 6.43
N GLY A 87 28.04 17.83 5.50
CA GLY A 87 29.40 18.26 5.80
C GLY A 87 29.85 19.42 4.91
N PRO A 88 31.08 19.93 5.10
CA PRO A 88 31.59 21.10 4.36
C PRO A 88 31.51 20.94 2.84
N SER A 89 31.60 19.72 2.33
CA SER A 89 31.56 19.41 0.90
C SER A 89 30.67 18.23 0.55
N GLU A 90 29.87 17.72 1.50
CA GLU A 90 29.03 16.55 1.31
C GLU A 90 27.56 16.94 1.23
N PHE A 91 26.95 16.64 0.08
CA PHE A 91 25.52 16.82 -0.17
C PHE A 91 24.84 15.47 -0.28
N VAL A 92 23.80 15.29 0.50
CA VAL A 92 22.89 14.16 0.34
C VAL A 92 21.66 14.65 -0.39
N TYR A 93 21.30 13.88 -1.41
CA TYR A 93 20.11 14.08 -2.23
C TYR A 93 19.08 13.03 -1.85
N TRP A 94 17.84 13.46 -1.66
CA TRP A 94 16.70 12.56 -1.52
C TRP A 94 15.51 13.12 -2.29
N LEU A 95 14.62 12.23 -2.70
CA LEU A 95 13.38 12.61 -3.36
C LEU A 95 12.51 13.41 -2.40
N SER A 96 12.06 14.56 -2.87
CA SER A 96 11.02 15.33 -2.19
C SER A 96 9.72 14.52 -2.10
N SER A 97 8.73 15.02 -1.36
CA SER A 97 7.40 14.40 -1.34
C SER A 97 6.80 14.28 -2.76
N GLN A 98 6.98 15.32 -3.59
CA GLN A 98 6.54 15.33 -4.98
C GLN A 98 7.32 14.31 -5.83
N GLY A 99 8.65 14.30 -5.73
CA GLY A 99 9.50 13.35 -6.46
C GLY A 99 9.17 11.89 -6.13
N ARG A 100 8.93 11.58 -4.85
CA ARG A 100 8.48 10.24 -4.46
C ARG A 100 7.11 9.88 -5.01
N SER A 101 6.17 10.83 -4.98
CA SER A 101 4.83 10.59 -5.57
C SER A 101 4.93 10.30 -7.06
N HIS A 102 5.76 11.07 -7.78
CA HIS A 102 5.99 10.89 -9.21
C HIS A 102 6.59 9.50 -9.51
N VAL A 103 7.68 9.13 -8.84
CA VAL A 103 8.34 7.83 -9.03
C VAL A 103 7.40 6.67 -8.69
N ARG A 104 6.57 6.81 -7.64
CA ARG A 104 5.56 5.78 -7.30
C ARG A 104 4.53 5.59 -8.40
N THR A 105 4.06 6.67 -9.04
CA THR A 105 3.16 6.56 -10.18
C THR A 105 3.80 5.76 -11.31
N LEU A 106 5.05 6.05 -11.67
CA LEU A 106 5.78 5.31 -12.69
C LEU A 106 5.97 3.82 -12.32
N ILE A 107 6.25 3.52 -11.05
CA ILE A 107 6.31 2.14 -10.54
C ILE A 107 4.96 1.44 -10.69
N HIS A 108 3.85 2.12 -10.40
CA HIS A 108 2.51 1.55 -10.53
C HIS A 108 2.14 1.29 -11.99
N GLU A 109 2.46 2.19 -12.89
CA GLU A 109 2.28 1.99 -14.34
C GLU A 109 3.06 0.78 -14.83
N GLU A 110 4.33 0.64 -14.42
CA GLU A 110 5.14 -0.50 -14.82
C GLU A 110 4.63 -1.83 -14.24
N LYS A 111 4.20 -1.83 -12.98
CA LYS A 111 3.53 -3.00 -12.38
C LYS A 111 2.27 -3.38 -13.14
N ALA A 112 1.45 -2.40 -13.54
CA ALA A 112 0.25 -2.63 -14.33
C ALA A 112 0.59 -3.23 -15.70
N ARG A 113 1.59 -2.69 -16.41
CA ARG A 113 2.07 -3.24 -17.69
C ARG A 113 2.53 -4.69 -17.55
N ARG A 114 3.36 -5.00 -16.54
CA ARG A 114 3.83 -6.38 -16.29
C ARG A 114 2.67 -7.30 -15.91
N PHE A 115 1.68 -6.81 -15.16
CA PHE A 115 0.49 -7.57 -14.82
C PHE A 115 -0.36 -7.87 -16.06
N GLU A 116 -0.65 -6.88 -16.91
CA GLU A 116 -1.39 -7.06 -18.16
C GLU A 116 -0.70 -8.04 -19.11
N ALA A 117 0.63 -7.97 -19.23
CA ALA A 117 1.38 -8.94 -20.01
C ALA A 117 1.18 -10.36 -19.48
N ARG A 118 1.30 -10.56 -18.15
CA ARG A 118 1.09 -11.87 -17.53
C ARG A 118 -0.35 -12.36 -17.65
N THR A 119 -1.34 -11.49 -17.42
CA THR A 119 -2.75 -11.87 -17.54
C THR A 119 -3.09 -12.23 -18.97
N ARG A 120 -2.55 -11.54 -19.98
CA ARG A 120 -2.74 -11.90 -21.39
C ARG A 120 -2.25 -13.31 -21.71
N TRP A 121 -1.12 -13.74 -21.14
CA TRP A 121 -0.64 -15.12 -21.28
C TRP A 121 -1.57 -16.12 -20.58
N VAL A 122 -2.03 -15.79 -19.38
CA VAL A 122 -2.94 -16.66 -18.61
C VAL A 122 -4.30 -16.78 -19.31
N THR A 123 -4.92 -15.67 -19.70
CA THR A 123 -6.23 -15.64 -20.37
C THR A 123 -6.17 -16.16 -21.80
N GLY A 124 -5.07 -15.91 -22.52
CA GLY A 124 -4.91 -16.37 -23.89
C GLY A 124 -4.58 -17.86 -24.03
N LEU A 125 -3.90 -18.47 -23.05
CA LEU A 125 -3.41 -19.84 -23.18
C LEU A 125 -3.97 -20.80 -22.13
N ILE A 126 -4.02 -20.39 -20.86
CA ILE A 126 -4.42 -21.28 -19.76
C ILE A 126 -5.94 -21.47 -19.75
N PHE A 127 -6.71 -20.38 -19.86
CA PHE A 127 -8.17 -20.47 -19.84
C PHE A 127 -8.76 -21.33 -20.98
N PRO A 128 -8.33 -21.19 -22.25
CA PRO A 128 -8.79 -22.09 -23.33
C PRO A 128 -8.43 -23.55 -23.08
N LEU A 129 -7.24 -23.82 -22.53
CA LEU A 129 -6.80 -25.19 -22.22
C LEU A 129 -7.63 -25.82 -21.09
N LEU A 130 -7.95 -25.04 -20.05
CA LEU A 130 -8.86 -25.46 -18.99
C LEU A 130 -10.27 -25.69 -19.52
N ALA A 131 -10.79 -24.80 -20.38
CA ALA A 131 -12.10 -24.96 -21.00
C ALA A 131 -12.17 -26.23 -21.87
N ALA A 132 -11.11 -26.52 -22.64
CA ALA A 132 -11.00 -27.75 -23.43
C ALA A 132 -10.98 -29.01 -22.54
N LEU A 133 -10.22 -29.00 -21.45
CA LEU A 133 -10.18 -30.08 -20.45
C LEU A 133 -11.55 -30.34 -19.81
N VAL A 134 -12.26 -29.29 -19.41
CA VAL A 134 -13.63 -29.41 -18.88
C VAL A 134 -14.57 -30.01 -19.92
N GLY A 135 -14.43 -29.62 -21.20
CA GLY A 135 -15.17 -30.23 -22.31
C GLY A 135 -14.93 -31.74 -22.45
N ILE A 136 -13.68 -32.19 -22.32
CA ILE A 136 -13.32 -33.62 -22.37
C ILE A 136 -13.91 -34.38 -21.18
N ILE A 137 -13.79 -33.85 -19.95
CA ILE A 137 -14.34 -34.47 -18.75
C ILE A 137 -15.87 -34.55 -18.84
N ALA A 138 -16.53 -33.48 -19.31
CA ALA A 138 -17.97 -33.46 -19.53
C ALA A 138 -18.42 -34.47 -20.61
N ALA A 139 -17.62 -34.65 -21.66
CA ALA A 139 -17.90 -35.67 -22.68
C ALA A 139 -17.79 -37.09 -22.11
N HIS A 140 -16.76 -37.39 -21.32
CA HIS A 140 -16.51 -38.73 -20.81
C HIS A 140 -17.41 -39.13 -19.63
N SER A 141 -17.84 -38.15 -18.82
CA SER A 141 -18.78 -38.37 -17.70
C SER A 141 -20.22 -38.65 -18.16
N ARG A 142 -20.59 -38.34 -19.42
CA ARG A 142 -21.88 -38.77 -19.99
C ARG A 142 -22.01 -40.28 -20.09
N ASP A 143 -20.90 -41.01 -20.25
CA ASP A 143 -20.92 -42.48 -20.29
C ASP A 143 -21.05 -43.11 -18.89
N TRP A 144 -20.77 -42.34 -17.83
CA TRP A 144 -20.78 -42.77 -16.43
C TRP A 144 -22.07 -42.42 -15.68
N TRP A 145 -23.09 -41.91 -16.36
CA TRP A 145 -24.43 -41.75 -15.79
C TRP A 145 -25.31 -42.93 -16.24
N PRO A 146 -25.22 -44.11 -15.60
CA PRO A 146 -26.15 -45.18 -15.85
C PRO A 146 -27.54 -44.70 -15.44
N SER A 147 -28.46 -44.80 -16.38
CA SER A 147 -29.90 -45.04 -16.30
C SER A 147 -30.57 -45.22 -14.92
N CYS A 148 -30.39 -44.31 -13.96
CA CYS A 148 -31.22 -44.25 -12.75
C CYS A 148 -32.59 -43.60 -13.04
N ALA A 149 -32.81 -43.07 -14.25
CA ALA A 149 -34.09 -42.53 -14.68
C ALA A 149 -34.90 -43.58 -15.45
N THR A 150 -35.39 -44.59 -14.73
CA THR A 150 -36.66 -45.28 -15.07
C THR A 150 -37.07 -46.17 -13.88
N SER A 151 -37.46 -45.55 -12.77
CA SER A 151 -38.46 -46.17 -11.88
C SER A 151 -39.79 -45.46 -12.15
N PRO A 152 -40.71 -46.06 -12.95
CA PRO A 152 -41.99 -45.45 -13.30
C PRO A 152 -43.05 -45.57 -12.19
N ASN A 153 -42.67 -45.82 -10.94
CA ASN A 153 -43.62 -45.99 -9.85
C ASN A 153 -43.15 -45.26 -8.58
N HIS A 154 -43.34 -43.94 -8.54
CA HIS A 154 -43.64 -43.29 -7.29
C HIS A 154 -44.88 -42.40 -7.46
N PRO A 155 -46.07 -42.91 -7.10
CA PRO A 155 -47.25 -42.08 -7.00
C PRO A 155 -47.18 -41.26 -5.70
N LEU A 156 -47.68 -40.03 -5.79
CA LEU A 156 -48.23 -39.23 -4.70
C LEU A 156 -47.23 -38.69 -3.66
N LEU A 157 -47.18 -37.36 -3.52
CA LEU A 157 -47.68 -36.69 -2.31
C LEU A 157 -47.67 -35.16 -2.50
N LEU A 158 -48.89 -34.62 -2.61
CA LEU A 158 -49.41 -33.41 -1.97
C LEU A 158 -48.60 -32.11 -2.12
N ALA A 159 -49.07 -31.17 -2.94
CA ALA A 159 -50.02 -30.14 -2.49
C ALA A 159 -49.51 -29.35 -1.27
N LEU A 160 -48.97 -28.15 -1.50
CA LEU A 160 -49.04 -27.08 -0.52
C LEU A 160 -49.70 -25.85 -1.15
N PRO A 161 -50.76 -25.32 -0.50
CA PRO A 161 -51.51 -24.17 -0.97
C PRO A 161 -50.75 -22.88 -0.69
N GLY A 162 -51.18 -21.82 -1.37
CA GLY A 162 -50.53 -20.52 -1.36
C GLY A 162 -50.33 -19.89 0.01
N ARG A 163 -49.35 -18.98 0.04
CA ARG A 163 -49.36 -17.82 0.92
C ARG A 163 -49.06 -16.59 0.08
N VAL A 164 -50.13 -15.91 -0.28
CA VAL A 164 -50.19 -14.46 -0.35
C VAL A 164 -49.91 -13.95 1.06
N LEU A 165 -48.94 -13.06 1.22
CA LEU A 165 -48.97 -12.06 2.28
C LEU A 165 -48.34 -10.79 1.73
N GLU A 166 -49.24 -9.82 1.53
CA GLU A 166 -48.96 -8.40 1.42
C GLU A 166 -48.20 -7.91 2.66
N LEU A 167 -47.16 -7.11 2.44
CA LEU A 167 -46.88 -5.79 3.05
C LEU A 167 -45.44 -5.36 2.74
#